data_AF-A0A9E6ZLJ1-F1
#
_entry.id   AF-A0A9E6ZLJ1-F1
#
_cell.length_a   1.000
_cell.length_b   1.000
_cell.length_c   1.000
_cell.angle_alpha   90.00
_cell.angle_beta   90.00
_cell.angle_gamma   90.00
#
_symmetry.space_group_name_H-M   'P 1'
#
loop_
_entity.id
_entity.type
_entity.pdbx_description
1 polymer ?
#
loop_
_entity_poly.entity_id
_entity_poly.type
_entity_poly.pdbx_seq_one_letter_code
_entity_poly.pdbx_strand_id
1 'polypeptide(L)'
;MGFIKLSSLLFFFAFMSGCQSGPNKKEIATHDDLPQQDLSAYETAHFASGCFWCVEAVFESVKGVKEVYSGYSGGNEKYPTYKQVSYGRTNHAEAVEVYYDPKTVSFETLVKVFFGSHDPTTLNQQGPDKGKQYRSIAFYKNEKEKEVIEKYIQKLENEKIFSKPIVTQVTKFDKFWKAEDYHQDYEKLHPNNSYVRNVSVPRLNKFKRKFPELLKEEAKLH
;
A
#
# COMPACT_ATOMS: atom_id res chain seq x y z
N MET A 1 9.81 10.11 -95.64
CA MET A 1 9.29 11.17 -94.75
C MET A 1 8.56 10.47 -93.61
N GLY A 2 9.08 10.52 -92.38
CA GLY A 2 8.47 9.99 -91.14
C GLY A 2 8.70 8.48 -90.89
N PHE A 3 9.68 8.00 -90.10
CA PHE A 3 9.77 7.94 -88.61
C PHE A 3 8.61 7.11 -87.99
N ILE A 4 8.73 6.06 -87.15
CA ILE A 4 9.71 5.62 -86.13
C ILE A 4 9.47 4.12 -85.78
N LYS A 5 10.55 3.39 -85.45
CA LYS A 5 10.58 2.07 -84.77
C LYS A 5 10.32 2.22 -83.25
N LEU A 6 9.62 1.27 -82.61
CA LEU A 6 9.71 0.95 -81.17
C LEU A 6 8.96 -0.40 -80.99
N SER A 7 9.54 -1.59 -80.82
CA SER A 7 10.45 -2.15 -79.81
C SER A 7 10.00 -1.97 -78.35
N SER A 8 9.82 -3.10 -77.67
CA SER A 8 9.67 -3.28 -76.21
C SER A 8 8.38 -2.70 -75.60
N LEU A 9 7.75 -3.29 -74.60
CA LEU A 9 8.32 -3.97 -73.44
C LEU A 9 7.20 -4.81 -72.79
N LEU A 10 7.50 -6.07 -72.42
CA LEU A 10 6.70 -6.81 -71.45
C LEU A 10 6.59 -5.99 -70.16
N PHE A 11 5.38 -5.68 -69.72
CA PHE A 11 5.14 -5.26 -68.34
C PHE A 11 4.43 -6.41 -67.61
N PHE A 12 5.25 -7.29 -67.04
CA PHE A 12 4.85 -8.27 -66.05
C PHE A 12 4.52 -7.49 -64.77
N PHE A 13 3.24 -7.27 -64.48
CA PHE A 13 2.83 -6.62 -63.23
C PHE A 13 2.90 -7.66 -62.10
N ALA A 14 4.09 -7.82 -61.52
CA ALA A 14 4.29 -8.54 -60.28
C ALA A 14 3.67 -7.70 -59.14
N PHE A 15 2.50 -8.11 -58.64
CA PHE A 15 1.93 -7.57 -57.42
C PHE A 15 2.78 -8.07 -56.23
N MET A 16 3.81 -7.31 -55.90
CA MET A 16 4.56 -7.43 -54.65
C MET A 16 3.74 -6.84 -53.50
N SER A 17 3.55 -7.66 -52.48
CA SER A 17 3.52 -7.31 -51.05
C SER A 17 2.68 -6.10 -50.61
N GLY A 18 1.56 -6.43 -49.98
CA GLY A 18 0.89 -5.57 -49.02
C GLY A 18 0.38 -6.38 -47.84
N CYS A 19 1.28 -6.86 -46.97
CA CYS A 19 0.89 -7.21 -45.60
C CYS A 19 0.49 -5.89 -44.91
N GLN A 20 -0.82 -5.61 -44.89
CA GLN A 20 -1.36 -4.59 -44.00
C GLN A 20 -1.41 -5.20 -42.60
N SER A 21 -0.29 -5.16 -41.89
CA SER A 21 -0.32 -5.16 -40.43
C SER A 21 -0.96 -3.83 -40.02
N GLY A 22 -2.28 -3.83 -39.86
CA GLY A 22 -2.97 -2.75 -39.17
C GLY A 22 -2.32 -2.54 -37.80
N PRO A 23 -2.37 -1.32 -37.24
CA PRO A 23 -1.83 -1.09 -35.91
C PRO A 23 -2.56 -2.03 -34.96
N ASN A 24 -1.86 -3.08 -34.54
CA ASN A 24 -2.29 -3.96 -33.46
C ASN A 24 -2.26 -3.07 -32.22
N LYS A 25 -3.38 -2.39 -31.97
CA LYS A 25 -3.69 -1.85 -30.67
C LYS A 25 -3.64 -3.06 -29.76
N LYS A 26 -2.50 -3.29 -29.11
CA LYS A 26 -2.49 -4.00 -27.84
C LYS A 26 -3.51 -3.24 -27.01
N GLU A 27 -4.71 -3.79 -26.89
CA GLU A 27 -5.58 -3.49 -25.78
C GLU A 27 -4.70 -3.66 -24.55
N ILE A 28 -4.33 -2.53 -23.96
CA ILE A 28 -3.74 -2.51 -22.64
C ILE A 28 -4.90 -2.97 -21.77
N ALA A 29 -4.89 -4.25 -21.39
CA ALA A 29 -5.81 -4.77 -20.40
C ALA A 29 -5.78 -3.81 -19.21
N THR A 30 -6.90 -3.13 -18.98
CA THR A 30 -7.11 -2.34 -17.77
C THR A 30 -7.28 -3.32 -16.61
N HIS A 31 -6.81 -2.94 -15.41
CA HIS A 31 -6.80 -3.79 -14.23
C HIS A 31 -8.21 -4.31 -13.80
N ASP A 32 -9.28 -3.81 -14.41
CA ASP A 32 -10.65 -4.32 -14.27
C ASP A 32 -10.85 -5.76 -14.82
N ASP A 33 -9.89 -6.31 -15.58
CA ASP A 33 -9.93 -7.68 -16.13
C ASP A 33 -9.28 -8.75 -15.23
N LEU A 34 -8.72 -8.38 -14.07
CA LEU A 34 -8.20 -9.34 -13.09
C LEU A 34 -9.33 -9.81 -12.16
N PRO A 35 -9.44 -11.12 -11.86
CA PRO A 35 -10.44 -11.60 -10.91
C PRO A 35 -10.21 -10.92 -9.56
N GLN A 36 -11.15 -10.06 -9.17
CA GLN A 36 -11.11 -9.36 -7.91
C GLN A 36 -11.08 -10.39 -6.79
N GLN A 37 -10.04 -10.35 -5.95
CA GLN A 37 -9.87 -11.30 -4.87
C GLN A 37 -11.08 -11.25 -3.93
N ASP A 38 -11.74 -12.39 -3.71
CA ASP A 38 -12.84 -12.47 -2.76
C ASP A 38 -12.30 -12.35 -1.33
N LEU A 39 -12.59 -11.21 -0.71
CA LEU A 39 -12.19 -10.86 0.65
C LEU A 39 -13.37 -10.93 1.65
N SER A 40 -14.55 -11.41 1.23
CA SER A 40 -15.78 -11.39 2.05
C SER A 40 -15.68 -12.20 3.34
N ALA A 41 -14.78 -13.19 3.40
CA ALA A 41 -14.53 -14.03 4.57
C ALA A 41 -13.58 -13.40 5.61
N TYR A 42 -13.00 -12.23 5.33
CA TYR A 42 -12.00 -11.58 6.17
C TYR A 42 -12.58 -10.36 6.90
N GLU A 43 -12.09 -10.10 8.10
CA GLU A 43 -12.34 -8.85 8.80
C GLU A 43 -11.35 -7.78 8.37
N THR A 44 -11.69 -6.50 8.59
CA THR A 44 -10.76 -5.39 8.32
C THR A 44 -10.34 -4.64 9.57
N ALA A 45 -9.10 -4.15 9.59
CA ALA A 45 -8.58 -3.21 10.57
C ALA A 45 -7.88 -2.06 9.85
N HIS A 46 -7.87 -0.86 10.45
CA HIS A 46 -7.32 0.33 9.80
C HIS A 46 -6.31 1.02 10.70
N PHE A 47 -5.18 1.42 10.12
CA PHE A 47 -4.07 2.03 10.85
C PHE A 47 -3.36 3.10 10.01
N ALA A 48 -2.84 4.15 10.65
CA ALA A 48 -1.94 5.14 10.03
C ALA A 48 -0.67 5.26 10.89
N SER A 49 0.51 5.09 10.29
CA SER A 49 1.79 5.14 11.05
C SER A 49 2.99 5.55 10.17
N GLY A 50 2.86 6.67 9.48
CA GLY A 50 3.86 7.16 8.54
C GLY A 50 3.57 6.76 7.10
N CYS A 51 4.62 6.70 6.27
CA CYS A 51 4.49 6.31 4.86
C CYS A 51 3.79 4.95 4.73
N PHE A 52 2.66 4.91 4.03
CA PHE A 52 1.83 3.71 3.90
C PHE A 52 2.52 2.54 3.18
N TRP A 53 3.53 2.76 2.33
CA TRP A 53 4.30 1.70 1.66
C TRP A 53 5.03 0.83 2.69
N CYS A 54 5.56 1.48 3.74
CA CYS A 54 6.23 0.79 4.81
C CYS A 54 5.23 0.02 5.69
N VAL A 55 4.04 0.59 5.88
CA VAL A 55 3.00 0.03 6.76
C VAL A 55 2.37 -1.19 6.09
N GLU A 56 2.06 -1.08 4.80
CA GLU A 56 1.59 -2.16 3.93
C GLU A 56 2.53 -3.37 4.00
N ALA A 57 3.80 -3.19 3.67
CA ALA A 57 4.80 -4.26 3.69
C ALA A 57 4.95 -4.95 5.07
N VAL A 58 4.81 -4.18 6.17
CA VAL A 58 4.79 -4.73 7.52
C VAL A 58 3.58 -5.64 7.72
N PHE A 59 2.37 -5.17 7.44
CA PHE A 59 1.16 -5.97 7.67
C PHE A 59 1.06 -7.16 6.71
N GLU A 60 1.46 -7.02 5.45
CA GLU A 60 1.50 -8.13 4.49
C GLU A 60 2.38 -9.30 4.95
N SER A 61 3.43 -9.00 5.73
CA SER A 61 4.33 -10.01 6.29
C SER A 61 3.73 -10.85 7.43
N VAL A 62 2.58 -10.42 7.98
CA VAL A 62 1.99 -11.02 9.20
C VAL A 62 1.12 -12.22 8.88
N LYS A 63 1.32 -13.33 9.59
CA LYS A 63 0.50 -14.54 9.50
C LYS A 63 -0.97 -14.20 9.79
N GLY A 64 -1.87 -14.69 8.94
CA GLY A 64 -3.30 -14.42 9.04
C GLY A 64 -3.76 -13.12 8.36
N VAL A 65 -2.85 -12.22 7.98
CA VAL A 65 -3.17 -11.11 7.09
C VAL A 65 -3.23 -11.62 5.65
N LYS A 66 -4.37 -11.40 4.99
CA LYS A 66 -4.61 -11.84 3.62
C LYS A 66 -4.23 -10.78 2.60
N GLU A 67 -4.61 -9.53 2.87
CA GLU A 67 -4.44 -8.41 1.94
C GLU A 67 -4.25 -7.12 2.72
N VAL A 68 -3.51 -6.16 2.17
CA VAL A 68 -3.38 -4.82 2.70
C VAL A 68 -3.48 -3.81 1.58
N TYR A 69 -4.38 -2.84 1.71
CA TYR A 69 -4.43 -1.72 0.78
C TYR A 69 -3.89 -0.45 1.42
N SER A 70 -3.00 0.24 0.70
CA SER A 70 -2.59 1.61 0.97
C SER A 70 -3.67 2.61 0.58
N GLY A 71 -3.90 3.63 1.41
CA GLY A 71 -4.94 4.63 1.19
C GLY A 71 -4.92 5.80 2.16
N TYR A 72 -6.06 6.47 2.26
CA TYR A 72 -6.24 7.71 3.02
C TYR A 72 -7.43 7.61 3.96
N SER A 73 -7.24 8.02 5.22
CA SER A 73 -8.30 8.03 6.24
C SER A 73 -8.05 9.10 7.31
N GLY A 74 -9.05 9.33 8.17
CA GLY A 74 -8.97 10.27 9.30
C GLY A 74 -9.07 11.76 8.90
N GLY A 75 -9.36 12.06 7.63
CA GLY A 75 -9.74 13.39 7.15
C GLY A 75 -11.20 13.44 6.70
N ASN A 76 -11.69 14.65 6.45
CA ASN A 76 -13.10 14.88 6.10
C ASN A 76 -13.30 15.12 4.59
N GLU A 77 -12.20 15.35 3.85
CA GLU A 77 -12.23 15.62 2.43
C GLU A 77 -12.66 14.37 1.64
N LYS A 78 -13.52 14.53 0.64
CA LYS A 78 -13.97 13.42 -0.22
C LYS A 78 -13.05 13.25 -1.42
N TYR A 79 -12.87 12.01 -1.86
CA TYR A 79 -12.04 11.66 -3.02
C TYR A 79 -10.63 12.28 -2.97
N PRO A 80 -9.88 12.10 -1.87
CA PRO A 80 -8.51 12.62 -1.78
C PRO A 80 -7.61 11.93 -2.81
N THR A 81 -6.71 12.72 -3.41
CA THR A 81 -5.63 12.21 -4.26
C THR A 81 -4.30 12.21 -3.50
N TYR A 82 -3.36 11.37 -3.92
CA TYR A 82 -2.01 11.37 -3.34
C TYR A 82 -1.39 12.76 -3.31
N LYS A 83 -1.53 13.53 -4.40
CA LYS A 83 -0.99 14.89 -4.50
C LYS A 83 -1.57 15.81 -3.43
N GLN A 84 -2.86 15.73 -3.14
CA GLN A 84 -3.47 16.57 -2.12
C GLN A 84 -3.02 16.17 -0.72
N VAL A 85 -2.94 14.86 -0.45
CA VAL A 85 -2.58 14.32 0.87
C VAL A 85 -1.09 14.53 1.16
N SER A 86 -0.20 14.14 0.24
CA SER A 86 1.27 14.27 0.40
C SER A 86 1.74 15.72 0.56
N TYR A 87 1.04 16.69 -0.05
CA TYR A 87 1.27 18.12 0.17
C TYR A 87 0.58 18.69 1.41
N GLY A 88 -0.05 17.86 2.24
CA GLY A 88 -0.71 18.28 3.49
C GLY A 88 -1.95 19.15 3.29
N ARG A 89 -2.55 19.14 2.09
CA ARG A 89 -3.70 19.99 1.73
C ARG A 89 -5.04 19.44 2.23
N THR A 90 -5.05 18.22 2.77
CA THR A 90 -6.22 17.56 3.37
C THR A 90 -5.92 17.23 4.83
N ASN A 91 -6.92 16.77 5.59
CA ASN A 91 -6.73 16.26 6.94
C ASN A 91 -6.53 14.74 7.00
N HIS A 92 -6.48 14.07 5.84
CA HIS A 92 -6.21 12.65 5.78
C HIS A 92 -4.78 12.32 6.23
N ALA A 93 -4.63 11.14 6.82
CA ALA A 93 -3.37 10.45 6.98
C ALA A 93 -3.22 9.39 5.88
N GLU A 94 -1.98 9.11 5.49
CA GLU A 94 -1.64 7.85 4.85
C GLU A 94 -1.95 6.71 5.83
N ALA A 95 -2.79 5.80 5.38
CA ALA A 95 -3.36 4.73 6.18
C ALA A 95 -3.36 3.43 5.38
N VAL A 96 -3.57 2.32 6.07
CA VAL A 96 -3.78 1.01 5.48
C VAL A 96 -5.14 0.44 5.89
N GLU A 97 -5.73 -0.33 5.00
CA GLU A 97 -6.83 -1.25 5.28
C GLU A 97 -6.28 -2.69 5.25
N VAL A 98 -6.26 -3.34 6.41
CA VAL A 98 -5.71 -4.69 6.60
C VAL A 98 -6.84 -5.69 6.63
N TYR A 99 -6.91 -6.60 5.65
CA TYR A 99 -7.81 -7.74 5.64
C TYR A 99 -7.15 -8.91 6.36
N TYR A 100 -7.78 -9.42 7.41
CA TYR A 100 -7.21 -10.48 8.24
C TYR A 100 -8.23 -11.56 8.57
N ASP A 101 -7.74 -12.79 8.76
CA ASP A 101 -8.53 -13.92 9.22
C ASP A 101 -8.57 -13.92 10.75
N PRO A 102 -9.71 -13.61 11.40
CA PRO A 102 -9.82 -13.56 12.85
C PRO A 102 -9.60 -14.93 13.52
N LYS A 103 -9.67 -16.03 12.76
CA LYS A 103 -9.34 -17.39 13.27
C LYS A 103 -7.83 -17.61 13.38
N THR A 104 -7.03 -16.84 12.65
CA THR A 104 -5.57 -16.98 12.59
C THR A 104 -4.85 -15.87 13.35
N VAL A 105 -5.35 -14.64 13.28
CA VAL A 105 -4.75 -13.47 13.94
C VAL A 105 -5.82 -12.58 14.56
N SER A 106 -5.61 -12.13 15.80
CA SER A 106 -6.56 -11.27 16.50
C SER A 106 -6.33 -9.78 16.19
N PHE A 107 -7.37 -8.96 16.35
CA PHE A 107 -7.25 -7.51 16.31
C PHE A 107 -6.20 -6.97 17.31
N GLU A 108 -6.15 -7.53 18.53
CA GLU A 108 -5.10 -7.21 19.51
C GLU A 108 -3.68 -7.48 18.98
N THR A 109 -3.51 -8.57 18.23
CA THR A 109 -2.23 -8.87 17.58
C THR A 109 -1.91 -7.83 16.50
N LEU A 110 -2.90 -7.37 15.72
CA LEU A 110 -2.68 -6.28 14.76
C LEU A 110 -2.33 -4.96 15.44
N VAL A 111 -2.91 -4.65 16.60
CA VAL A 111 -2.51 -3.51 17.44
C VAL A 111 -1.07 -3.68 17.94
N LYS A 112 -0.66 -4.90 18.33
CA LYS A 112 0.74 -5.21 18.65
C LYS A 112 1.68 -4.98 17.45
N VAL A 113 1.28 -5.40 16.24
CA VAL A 113 2.04 -5.14 15.00
C VAL A 113 2.18 -3.64 14.75
N PHE A 114 1.09 -2.90 14.87
CA PHE A 114 1.04 -1.45 14.70
C PHE A 114 2.04 -0.74 15.62
N PHE A 115 1.92 -0.88 16.93
CA PHE A 115 2.86 -0.25 17.89
C PHE A 115 4.27 -0.86 17.85
N GLY A 116 4.39 -2.09 17.36
CA GLY A 116 5.66 -2.78 17.20
C GLY A 116 6.51 -2.30 16.03
N SER A 117 5.91 -1.62 15.05
CA SER A 117 6.52 -1.32 13.75
C SER A 117 6.84 0.15 13.49
N HIS A 118 6.45 1.08 14.38
CA HIS A 118 6.71 2.52 14.23
C HIS A 118 7.12 3.20 15.54
N ASP A 119 7.39 4.51 15.50
CA ASP A 119 7.57 5.33 16.71
C ASP A 119 6.24 6.04 17.02
N PRO A 120 5.47 5.58 18.01
CA PRO A 120 4.18 6.17 18.35
C PRO A 120 4.30 7.46 19.17
N THR A 121 5.53 7.97 19.40
CA THR A 121 5.79 9.14 20.24
C THR A 121 6.08 10.42 19.45
N THR A 122 6.21 10.31 18.12
CA THR A 122 6.48 11.44 17.24
C THR A 122 5.19 12.02 16.66
N LEU A 123 4.84 13.23 17.12
CA LEU A 123 3.65 13.93 16.64
C LEU A 123 3.82 14.34 15.17
N ASN A 124 2.86 13.95 14.31
CA ASN A 124 2.83 14.31 12.88
C ASN A 124 4.14 14.00 12.13
N GLN A 125 4.80 12.91 12.49
CA GLN A 125 6.05 12.51 11.87
C GLN A 125 6.26 11.01 12.06
N GLN A 126 6.90 10.36 11.09
CA GLN A 126 7.52 9.06 11.28
C GLN A 126 8.85 9.01 10.56
N GLY A 127 9.94 8.83 11.31
CA GLY A 127 11.30 8.84 10.74
C GLY A 127 11.57 10.13 9.95
N PRO A 128 11.95 10.04 8.64
CA PRO A 128 12.21 11.20 7.80
C PRO A 128 10.93 11.92 7.34
N ASP A 129 9.76 11.28 7.43
CA ASP A 129 8.51 11.78 6.86
C ASP A 129 7.78 12.68 7.84
N LYS A 130 7.64 13.96 7.48
CA LYS A 130 7.10 15.02 8.35
C LYS A 130 5.81 15.59 7.77
N GLY A 131 4.80 15.72 8.62
CA GLY A 131 3.50 16.27 8.29
C GLY A 131 2.35 15.46 8.90
N LYS A 132 1.18 16.11 9.04
CA LYS A 132 -0.02 15.48 9.61
C LYS A 132 -0.48 14.25 8.83
N GLN A 133 -0.12 14.13 7.56
CA GLN A 133 -0.39 12.97 6.74
C GLN A 133 0.36 11.71 7.19
N TYR A 134 1.41 11.86 8.01
CA TYR A 134 2.22 10.76 8.54
C TYR A 134 1.99 10.51 10.04
N ARG A 135 0.95 11.11 10.61
CA ARG A 135 0.64 10.97 12.05
C ARG A 135 0.20 9.55 12.39
N SER A 136 0.43 9.16 13.65
CA SER A 136 0.00 7.87 14.18
C SER A 136 -1.49 7.89 14.54
N ILE A 137 -2.26 6.95 13.97
CA ILE A 137 -3.70 6.75 14.26
C ILE A 137 -3.99 5.24 14.31
N ALA A 138 -4.64 4.80 15.37
CA ALA A 138 -5.28 3.50 15.46
C ALA A 138 -6.80 3.71 15.38
N PHE A 139 -7.43 3.18 14.33
CA PHE A 139 -8.86 3.35 14.11
C PHE A 139 -9.64 2.20 14.76
N TYR A 140 -10.81 2.49 15.34
CA TYR A 140 -11.72 1.49 15.90
C TYR A 140 -13.10 1.57 15.25
N LYS A 141 -13.74 0.42 15.02
CA LYS A 141 -15.10 0.33 14.47
C LYS A 141 -16.17 0.21 15.55
N ASN A 142 -15.78 -0.28 16.72
CA ASN A 142 -16.66 -0.53 17.86
C ASN A 142 -15.91 -0.33 19.19
N GLU A 143 -16.64 -0.28 20.29
CA GLU A 143 -16.06 -0.02 21.63
C GLU A 143 -15.08 -1.11 22.08
N LYS A 144 -15.25 -2.36 21.63
CA LYS A 144 -14.33 -3.45 21.97
C LYS A 144 -12.96 -3.23 21.34
N GLU A 145 -12.91 -2.82 20.07
CA GLU A 145 -11.65 -2.46 19.40
C GLU A 145 -10.99 -1.24 20.06
N LYS A 146 -11.78 -0.23 20.42
CA LYS A 146 -11.28 0.95 21.15
C LYS A 146 -10.62 0.55 22.47
N GLU A 147 -11.31 -0.26 23.27
CA GLU A 147 -10.79 -0.75 24.54
C GLU A 147 -9.50 -1.55 24.37
N VAL A 148 -9.41 -2.39 23.33
CA VAL A 148 -8.17 -3.13 23.00
C VAL A 148 -7.01 -2.18 22.71
N ILE A 149 -7.23 -1.14 21.90
CA ILE A 149 -6.20 -0.14 21.58
C ILE A 149 -5.75 0.59 22.85
N GLU A 150 -6.70 1.10 23.63
CA GLU A 150 -6.43 1.89 24.84
C GLU A 150 -5.70 1.06 25.91
N LYS A 151 -6.12 -0.19 26.13
CA LYS A 151 -5.42 -1.12 27.03
C LYS A 151 -4.00 -1.42 26.56
N TYR A 152 -3.80 -1.56 25.26
CA TYR A 152 -2.47 -1.81 24.72
C TYR A 152 -1.55 -0.59 24.88
N ILE A 153 -2.07 0.64 24.69
CA ILE A 153 -1.34 1.88 25.00
C ILE A 153 -0.94 1.91 26.49
N GLN A 154 -1.90 1.70 27.39
CA GLN A 154 -1.64 1.69 28.85
C GLN A 154 -0.58 0.66 29.23
N LYS A 155 -0.63 -0.54 28.63
CA LYS A 155 0.39 -1.57 28.84
C LYS A 155 1.78 -1.06 28.45
N LEU A 156 1.93 -0.48 27.25
CA LEU A 156 3.21 0.05 26.77
C LEU A 156 3.76 1.18 27.66
N GLU A 157 2.88 2.04 28.17
CA GLU A 157 3.25 3.13 29.08
C GLU A 157 3.69 2.60 30.45
N ASN A 158 2.94 1.66 31.03
CA ASN A 158 3.28 1.01 32.30
C ASN A 158 4.62 0.26 32.22
N GLU A 159 4.86 -0.45 31.12
CA GLU A 159 6.11 -1.15 30.84
C GLU A 159 7.25 -0.21 30.42
N LYS A 160 6.98 1.09 30.24
CA LYS A 160 7.94 2.12 29.80
C LYS A 160 8.68 1.71 28.52
N ILE A 161 7.96 1.10 27.58
CA ILE A 161 8.53 0.63 26.31
C ILE A 161 9.09 1.79 25.49
N PHE A 162 8.47 2.98 25.60
CA PHE A 162 8.91 4.20 24.94
C PHE A 162 9.36 5.23 25.99
N SER A 163 10.41 5.99 25.65
CA SER A 163 10.97 7.03 26.53
C SER A 163 10.14 8.32 26.57
N LYS A 164 9.19 8.47 25.65
CA LYS A 164 8.29 9.61 25.52
C LYS A 164 6.83 9.12 25.53
N PRO A 165 5.87 9.98 25.90
CA PRO A 165 4.45 9.64 25.85
C PRO A 165 4.01 9.22 24.45
N ILE A 166 3.07 8.27 24.38
CA ILE A 166 2.44 7.87 23.12
C ILE A 166 1.49 8.98 22.68
N VAL A 167 1.62 9.41 21.42
CA VAL A 167 0.79 10.47 20.81
C VAL A 167 -0.16 9.91 19.73
N THR A 168 -0.25 8.58 19.62
CA THR A 168 -1.20 7.90 18.73
C THR A 168 -2.63 8.35 19.00
N GLN A 169 -3.33 8.74 17.94
CA GLN A 169 -4.76 9.02 18.00
C GLN A 169 -5.56 7.72 18.04
N VAL A 170 -6.47 7.58 19.01
CA VAL A 170 -7.47 6.50 19.04
C VAL A 170 -8.78 7.06 18.51
N THR A 171 -9.16 6.71 17.29
CA THR A 171 -10.22 7.42 16.55
C THR A 171 -11.24 6.46 15.97
N LYS A 172 -12.52 6.83 16.00
CA LYS A 172 -13.57 6.04 15.38
C LYS A 172 -13.35 6.00 13.87
N PHE A 173 -13.36 4.81 13.28
CA PHE A 173 -13.29 4.62 11.84
C PHE A 173 -14.55 5.20 11.18
N ASP A 174 -14.35 5.93 10.08
CA ASP A 174 -15.43 6.49 9.27
C ASP A 174 -15.34 6.00 7.82
N LYS A 175 -14.31 6.42 7.10
CA LYS A 175 -14.13 6.12 5.67
C LYS A 175 -12.67 5.84 5.35
N PHE A 176 -12.44 4.84 4.52
CA PHE A 176 -11.16 4.59 3.85
C PHE A 176 -11.27 4.94 2.36
N TRP A 177 -10.28 5.66 1.84
CA TRP A 177 -10.12 5.96 0.43
C TRP A 177 -8.90 5.22 -0.08
N LYS A 178 -9.09 4.14 -0.84
CA LYS A 178 -7.98 3.40 -1.46
C LYS A 178 -7.15 4.38 -2.31
N ALA A 179 -5.83 4.35 -2.14
CA ALA A 179 -4.91 5.14 -2.95
C ALA A 179 -4.85 4.59 -4.38
N GLU A 180 -4.30 5.39 -5.28
CA GLU A 180 -4.07 5.02 -6.67
C GLU A 180 -3.25 3.72 -6.78
N ASP A 181 -3.52 2.88 -7.79
CA ASP A 181 -2.96 1.53 -7.88
C ASP A 181 -1.44 1.48 -7.89
N TYR A 182 -0.78 2.52 -8.40
CA TYR A 182 0.68 2.61 -8.40
C TYR A 182 1.30 2.76 -7.00
N HIS A 183 0.48 2.94 -5.95
CA HIS A 183 0.91 2.95 -4.55
C HIS A 183 0.76 1.61 -3.83
N GLN A 184 0.06 0.64 -4.42
CA GLN A 184 -0.13 -0.69 -3.82
C GLN A 184 1.09 -1.58 -4.11
N ASP A 185 1.43 -2.48 -3.18
CA ASP A 185 2.61 -3.34 -3.23
C ASP A 185 3.93 -2.55 -3.50
N TYR A 186 4.02 -1.27 -3.09
CA TYR A 186 5.05 -0.37 -3.64
C TYR A 186 6.47 -0.83 -3.32
N GLU A 187 6.72 -1.28 -2.08
CA GLU A 187 8.03 -1.81 -1.64
C GLU A 187 8.46 -3.01 -2.49
N LYS A 188 7.54 -3.94 -2.74
CA LYS A 188 7.76 -5.17 -3.50
C LYS A 188 7.97 -4.90 -4.99
N LEU A 189 7.24 -3.96 -5.57
CA LEU A 189 7.34 -3.61 -6.99
C LEU A 189 8.53 -2.68 -7.30
N HIS A 190 9.06 -1.97 -6.30
CA HIS A 190 10.15 -1.01 -6.48
C HIS A 190 11.35 -1.26 -5.54
N PRO A 191 11.94 -2.48 -5.53
CA PRO A 191 12.97 -2.86 -4.56
C PRO A 191 14.26 -2.02 -4.65
N ASN A 192 14.50 -1.37 -5.80
CA ASN A 192 15.68 -0.52 -6.02
C ASN A 192 15.45 0.96 -5.69
N ASN A 193 14.20 1.37 -5.40
CA ASN A 193 13.88 2.73 -5.01
C ASN A 193 14.70 3.13 -3.76
N SER A 194 15.26 4.34 -3.76
CA SER A 194 16.14 4.80 -2.69
C SER A 194 15.40 4.94 -1.36
N TYR A 195 14.15 5.40 -1.38
CA TYR A 195 13.32 5.46 -0.18
C TYR A 195 13.02 4.06 0.35
N VAL A 196 12.64 3.12 -0.53
CA VAL A 196 12.39 1.72 -0.15
C VAL A 196 13.61 1.10 0.53
N ARG A 197 14.80 1.23 -0.07
CA ARG A 197 16.04 0.64 0.48
C ARG A 197 16.49 1.27 1.79
N ASN A 198 16.31 2.57 1.96
CA ASN A 198 16.86 3.31 3.10
C ASN A 198 15.86 3.51 4.25
N VAL A 199 14.56 3.34 4.01
CA VAL A 199 13.50 3.60 5.00
C VAL A 199 12.59 2.39 5.18
N SER A 200 11.98 1.90 4.09
CA SER A 200 10.96 0.84 4.15
C SER A 200 11.54 -0.52 4.56
N VAL A 201 12.54 -1.02 3.83
CA VAL A 201 13.20 -2.30 4.11
C VAL A 201 13.83 -2.33 5.51
N PRO A 202 14.56 -1.29 5.98
CA PRO A 202 15.06 -1.26 7.36
C PRO A 202 13.96 -1.33 8.41
N ARG A 203 12.80 -0.67 8.19
CA ARG A 203 11.65 -0.71 9.09
C ARG A 203 11.05 -2.11 9.14
N LEU A 204 10.78 -2.73 7.99
CA LEU A 204 10.29 -4.10 7.90
C LEU A 204 11.25 -5.09 8.58
N ASN A 205 12.54 -5.00 8.30
CA ASN A 205 13.54 -5.90 8.90
C ASN A 205 13.66 -5.73 10.41
N LYS A 206 13.52 -4.50 10.93
CA LYS A 206 13.46 -4.25 12.38
C LYS A 206 12.22 -4.91 12.99
N PHE A 207 11.07 -4.84 12.33
CA PHE A 207 9.86 -5.51 12.77
C PHE A 207 10.02 -7.05 12.75
N LYS A 208 10.50 -7.63 11.64
CA LYS A 208 10.74 -9.06 11.50
C LYS A 208 11.63 -9.64 12.59
N ARG A 209 12.75 -8.96 12.91
CA ARG A 209 13.65 -9.38 14.00
C ARG A 209 13.00 -9.31 15.37
N LYS A 210 12.08 -8.35 15.59
CA LYS A 210 11.42 -8.14 16.88
C LYS A 210 10.27 -9.13 17.10
N PHE A 211 9.59 -9.54 16.03
CA PHE A 211 8.40 -10.40 16.11
C PHE A 211 8.41 -11.56 15.11
N PRO A 212 9.43 -12.43 15.12
CA PRO A 212 9.52 -13.55 14.18
C PRO A 212 8.35 -14.53 14.30
N GLU A 213 7.68 -14.58 15.45
CA GLU A 213 6.52 -15.42 15.72
C GLU A 213 5.26 -14.95 14.97
N LEU A 214 5.20 -13.69 14.55
CA LEU A 214 4.07 -13.11 13.85
C LEU A 214 4.17 -13.25 12.32
N LEU A 215 5.32 -13.68 11.80
CA LEU A 215 5.59 -13.68 10.37
C LEU A 215 5.00 -14.90 9.65
N LYS A 216 4.56 -14.69 8.42
CA LYS A 216 4.38 -15.77 7.43
C LYS A 216 5.72 -16.47 7.17
N GLU A 217 5.69 -17.75 6.79
CA GLU A 217 6.93 -18.52 6.59
C GLU A 217 7.82 -17.92 5.49
N GLU A 218 7.23 -17.50 4.38
CA GLU A 218 7.91 -16.82 3.28
C GLU A 218 8.55 -15.49 3.70
N ALA A 219 7.98 -14.80 4.70
CA ALA A 219 8.50 -13.53 5.19
C ALA A 219 9.68 -13.69 6.17
N LYS A 220 9.95 -14.89 6.68
CA LYS A 220 11.09 -15.18 7.58
C LYS A 220 12.41 -15.39 6.84
N LEU A 221 12.35 -15.76 5.56
CA LEU A 221 13.51 -16.17 4.76
C LEU A 221 14.23 -15.00 4.06
N HIS A 222 13.69 -13.79 4.19
CA HIS A 222 14.17 -12.56 3.57
C HIS A 222 14.35 -11.46 4.61
#